data_AF-A0A5C7A0H1-F1
#
_entry.id   AF-A0A5C7A0H1-F1
#
_cell.length_a   1.000
_cell.length_b   1.000
_cell.length_c   1.000
_cell.angle_alpha   90.00
_cell.angle_beta   90.00
_cell.angle_gamma   90.00
#
_symmetry.space_group_name_H-M   'P 1'
#
loop_
_entity.id
_entity.type
_entity.pdbx_description
1 polymer ?
#
loop_
_entity_poly.entity_id
_entity_poly.type
_entity_poly.pdbx_seq_one_letter_code
_entity_poly.pdbx_strand_id
1 'polypeptide(L)'
;MLSAPSTPLARGTRPRRWRRALLWGTLVGLLLIAQSLLLTLTLSHEAARAQEASDLAAAEVTARAKQLIGRDLQGLQGLMWAEDDDWRGNAAAQLRQTRVMLRIELRDEQRQVRRAVDTPYAPPLFSTLSREQLQIETELACIAALRQGTPLFSRSYFVPGPGGDGMEVADLCLPRVRAGEPRSYVVATMGLRPLLEESVSQEQARRFEMSFVEGDGTRLARTGLTRGSGFYLSERLLDLPGLSLQLRVDNATGRPQLIPNLATALVIGLSLALFALVIVLARDTRKRAQAEHALAESLAFRQAMENSLITGLRARDLDGNISYVNPAFCAMVGYAAEELVGTGRPPQAPPYWPPEFIEEYWRRHHDREARWEAGLPPREGFETVFARSTGERFPVMIYEAPLLNAEGQQTGWMSAVLDLSAQRKVEELSRQQSDRLQATARLATVGEMASLLSHELNQPLAA
;
A
#
# COMPACT_ATOMS: atom_id res chain seq x y z
N MET A 1 -24.45 -60.83 15.52
CA MET A 1 -24.57 -59.38 15.25
C MET A 1 -23.17 -58.79 15.34
N LEU A 2 -22.52 -58.60 14.19
CA LEU A 2 -21.14 -58.13 14.05
C LEU A 2 -21.15 -56.61 13.85
N SER A 3 -20.42 -55.90 14.70
CA SER A 3 -20.18 -54.46 14.63
C SER A 3 -19.10 -54.14 13.58
N ALA A 4 -19.46 -53.32 12.59
CA ALA A 4 -18.53 -52.76 11.62
C ALA A 4 -17.74 -51.58 12.24
N PRO A 5 -16.45 -51.38 11.94
CA PRO A 5 -15.72 -50.20 12.37
C PRO A 5 -16.01 -49.05 11.39
N SER A 6 -16.45 -47.92 11.94
CA SER A 6 -16.65 -46.66 11.23
C SER A 6 -15.31 -45.96 11.02
N THR A 7 -14.99 -45.67 9.76
CA THR A 7 -13.84 -44.85 9.36
C THR A 7 -14.17 -43.37 9.62
N PRO A 8 -13.30 -42.59 10.31
CA PRO A 8 -13.57 -41.17 10.50
C PRO A 8 -13.24 -40.39 9.20
N LEU A 9 -14.24 -39.69 8.67
CA LEU A 9 -14.13 -38.73 7.58
C LEU A 9 -13.07 -37.66 7.91
N ALA A 10 -12.10 -37.51 7.01
CA ALA A 10 -11.08 -36.48 7.07
C ALA A 10 -11.71 -35.07 7.10
N ARG A 11 -11.54 -34.36 8.22
CA ARG A 11 -11.99 -32.97 8.39
C ARG A 11 -11.26 -32.05 7.41
N GLY A 12 -12.04 -31.29 6.65
CA GLY A 12 -11.57 -30.38 5.61
C GLY A 12 -10.51 -29.38 6.08
N THR A 13 -9.36 -29.39 5.43
CA THR A 13 -8.26 -28.43 5.58
C THR A 13 -8.59 -27.11 4.87
N ARG A 14 -9.61 -26.38 5.35
CA ARG A 14 -9.93 -25.02 4.88
C ARG A 14 -9.39 -23.82 5.70
N PRO A 15 -8.41 -23.88 6.63
CA PRO A 15 -7.98 -22.66 7.34
C PRO A 15 -6.77 -21.92 6.73
N ARG A 16 -6.02 -22.50 5.77
CA ARG A 16 -4.70 -21.97 5.37
C ARG A 16 -4.75 -20.87 4.30
N ARG A 17 -5.74 -20.91 3.37
CA ARG A 17 -5.91 -19.89 2.32
C ARG A 17 -6.47 -18.57 2.86
N TRP A 18 -7.45 -18.62 3.77
CA TRP A 18 -8.06 -17.44 4.38
C TRP A 18 -7.08 -16.68 5.28
N ARG A 19 -6.30 -17.39 6.10
CA ARG A 19 -5.25 -16.76 6.91
C ARG A 19 -4.20 -16.03 6.06
N ARG A 20 -3.78 -16.61 4.93
CA ARG A 20 -2.84 -15.95 4.02
C ARG A 20 -3.44 -14.72 3.34
N ALA A 21 -4.71 -14.78 2.92
CA ALA A 21 -5.39 -13.62 2.33
C ALA A 21 -5.57 -12.47 3.34
N LEU A 22 -5.91 -12.79 4.60
CA LEU A 22 -5.97 -11.82 5.70
C LEU A 22 -4.61 -11.16 5.95
N LEU A 23 -3.52 -11.94 6.00
CA LEU A 23 -2.17 -11.40 6.22
C LEU A 23 -1.74 -10.41 5.11
N TRP A 24 -2.05 -10.71 3.85
CA TRP A 24 -1.79 -9.79 2.74
C TRP A 24 -2.67 -8.53 2.81
N GLY A 25 -3.95 -8.67 3.17
CA GLY A 25 -4.84 -7.54 3.39
C GLY A 25 -4.35 -6.63 4.52
N THR A 26 -3.90 -7.20 5.63
CA THR A 26 -3.34 -6.44 6.76
C THR A 26 -2.04 -5.74 6.40
N LEU A 27 -1.16 -6.38 5.62
CA LEU A 27 0.10 -5.77 5.16
C LEU A 27 -0.18 -4.54 4.28
N VAL A 28 -1.10 -4.68 3.31
CA VAL A 28 -1.52 -3.57 2.44
C VAL A 28 -2.15 -2.45 3.25
N GLY A 29 -3.05 -2.77 4.19
CA GLY A 29 -3.67 -1.78 5.06
C GLY A 29 -2.65 -1.02 5.90
N LEU A 30 -1.70 -1.72 6.52
CA LEU A 30 -0.60 -1.11 7.29
C LEU A 30 0.28 -0.20 6.43
N LEU A 31 0.59 -0.62 5.20
CA LEU A 31 1.38 0.18 4.27
C LEU A 31 0.67 1.50 3.93
N LEU A 32 -0.63 1.44 3.62
CA LEU A 32 -1.44 2.62 3.31
C LEU A 32 -1.56 3.57 4.51
N ILE A 33 -1.77 3.02 5.71
CA ILE A 33 -1.82 3.82 6.95
C ILE A 33 -0.46 4.51 7.18
N ALA A 34 0.65 3.78 7.09
CA ALA A 34 1.98 4.34 7.29
C ALA A 34 2.29 5.45 6.25
N GLN A 35 1.88 5.26 4.99
CA GLN A 35 2.05 6.26 3.93
C GLN A 35 1.21 7.52 4.18
N SER A 36 -0.07 7.35 4.51
CA SER A 36 -0.96 8.46 4.82
C SER A 36 -0.42 9.25 6.02
N LEU A 37 0.08 8.55 7.04
CA LEU A 37 0.66 9.18 8.23
C LEU A 37 1.95 9.94 7.91
N LEU A 38 2.82 9.39 7.06
CA LEU A 38 4.06 10.08 6.68
C LEU A 38 3.78 11.35 5.87
N LEU A 39 2.80 11.29 4.96
CA LEU A 39 2.38 12.44 4.15
C LEU A 39 1.77 13.54 5.04
N THR A 40 0.88 13.18 5.97
CA THR A 40 0.29 14.16 6.89
C THR A 40 1.34 14.77 7.80
N LEU A 41 2.26 13.96 8.35
CA LEU A 41 3.37 14.44 9.18
C LEU A 41 4.28 15.41 8.43
N THR A 42 4.65 15.10 7.18
CA THR A 42 5.52 15.99 6.39
C THR A 42 4.82 17.29 6.04
N LEU A 43 3.56 17.24 5.58
CA LEU A 43 2.79 18.45 5.30
C LEU A 43 2.55 19.30 6.55
N SER A 44 2.24 18.66 7.70
CA SER A 44 2.07 19.38 8.96
C SER A 44 3.37 20.01 9.45
N HIS A 45 4.51 19.34 9.24
CA HIS A 45 5.81 19.84 9.67
C HIS A 45 6.24 21.05 8.86
N GLU A 46 6.04 21.02 7.54
CA GLU A 46 6.35 22.16 6.68
C GLU A 46 5.44 23.36 6.97
N ALA A 47 4.14 23.12 7.16
CA ALA A 47 3.20 24.17 7.53
C ALA A 47 3.54 24.79 8.90
N ALA A 48 3.92 23.96 9.88
CA ALA A 48 4.35 24.44 11.19
C ALA A 48 5.60 25.31 11.10
N ARG A 49 6.61 24.90 10.31
CA ARG A 49 7.82 25.73 10.11
C ARG A 49 7.53 27.06 9.42
N ALA A 50 6.65 27.08 8.43
CA ALA A 50 6.28 28.31 7.72
C ALA A 50 5.53 29.30 8.63
N GLN A 51 4.66 28.80 9.51
CA GLN A 51 4.00 29.60 10.53
C GLN A 51 5.00 30.13 11.58
N GLU A 52 5.85 29.25 12.11
CA GLU A 52 6.87 29.61 13.11
C GLU A 52 7.84 30.69 12.58
N ALA A 53 8.24 30.60 11.30
CA ALA A 53 9.05 31.63 10.67
C ALA A 53 8.35 33.01 10.61
N SER A 54 7.04 33.02 10.35
CA SER A 54 6.24 34.25 10.31
C SER A 54 6.07 34.84 11.71
N ASP A 55 5.87 33.99 12.72
CA ASP A 55 5.79 34.40 14.12
C ASP A 55 7.13 34.94 14.64
N LEU A 56 8.25 34.30 14.33
CA LEU A 56 9.57 34.81 14.70
C LEU A 56 9.86 36.17 14.07
N ALA A 57 9.57 36.33 12.77
CA ALA A 57 9.72 37.60 12.07
C ALA A 57 8.86 38.71 12.71
N ALA A 58 7.60 38.43 13.02
CA ALA A 58 6.73 39.40 13.68
C ALA A 58 7.25 39.80 15.07
N ALA A 59 7.84 38.88 15.83
CA ALA A 59 8.45 39.17 17.15
C ALA A 59 9.66 40.08 17.00
N GLU A 60 10.58 39.73 16.10
CA GLU A 60 11.83 40.48 15.91
C GLU A 60 11.56 41.91 15.43
N VAL A 61 10.67 42.06 14.44
CA VAL A 61 10.31 43.38 13.90
C VAL A 61 9.59 44.23 14.96
N THR A 62 8.67 43.65 15.74
CA THR A 62 8.00 44.36 16.83
C THR A 62 9.00 44.80 17.91
N ALA A 63 9.93 43.91 18.30
CA ALA A 63 10.96 44.22 19.28
C ALA A 63 11.90 45.33 18.79
N ARG A 64 12.31 45.28 17.52
CA ARG A 64 13.16 46.29 16.89
C ARG A 64 12.44 47.63 16.77
N ALA A 65 11.17 47.65 16.40
CA ALA A 65 10.34 48.86 16.39
C ALA A 65 10.28 49.50 17.79
N LYS A 66 10.02 48.72 18.83
CA LYS A 66 10.05 49.21 20.23
C LYS A 66 11.42 49.76 20.63
N GLN A 67 12.50 49.11 20.22
CA GLN A 67 13.86 49.57 20.50
C GLN A 67 14.17 50.90 19.79
N LEU A 68 13.76 51.06 18.53
CA LEU A 68 13.90 52.30 17.77
C LEU A 68 13.15 53.44 18.44
N ILE A 69 11.87 53.22 18.77
CA ILE A 69 11.03 54.21 19.47
C ILE A 69 11.61 54.57 20.83
N GLY A 70 12.08 53.58 21.61
CA GLY A 70 12.69 53.83 22.91
C GLY A 70 13.96 54.67 22.83
N ARG A 71 14.80 54.42 21.82
CA ARG A 71 16.01 55.23 21.56
C ARG A 71 15.66 56.66 21.15
N ASP A 72 14.68 56.82 20.26
CA ASP A 72 14.25 58.14 19.80
C ASP A 72 13.61 58.94 20.94
N LEU A 73 12.81 58.29 21.80
CA LEU A 73 12.25 58.90 23.00
C LEU A 73 13.34 59.40 23.96
N GLN A 74 14.38 58.59 24.21
CA GLN A 74 15.51 58.99 25.06
C GLN A 74 16.24 60.21 24.49
N GLY A 75 16.47 60.27 23.17
CA GLY A 75 17.10 61.44 22.56
C GLY A 75 16.21 62.69 22.60
N LEU A 76 14.90 62.53 22.40
CA LEU A 76 13.93 63.63 22.51
C LEU A 76 13.83 64.16 23.95
N GLN A 77 14.00 63.32 24.96
CA GLN A 77 14.05 63.77 26.36
C GLN A 77 15.21 64.77 26.60
N GLY A 78 16.33 64.64 25.88
CA GLY A 78 17.42 65.63 25.94
C GLY A 78 16.99 67.04 25.52
N LEU A 79 16.04 67.15 24.58
CA LEU A 79 15.50 68.44 24.12
C LEU A 79 14.62 69.15 25.17
N MET A 80 14.19 68.44 26.21
CA MET A 80 13.36 68.99 27.29
C MET A 80 14.14 70.00 28.13
N TRP A 81 15.46 69.84 28.23
CA TRP A 81 16.35 70.71 29.02
C TRP A 81 17.19 71.67 28.17
N ALA A 82 17.15 71.57 26.83
CA ALA A 82 17.88 72.47 25.94
C ALA A 82 17.35 73.91 26.01
N GLU A 83 18.23 74.90 26.16
CA GLU A 83 17.85 76.31 26.09
C GLU A 83 17.22 76.65 24.72
N ASP A 84 16.33 77.65 24.71
CA ASP A 84 15.55 77.96 23.51
C ASP A 84 16.46 78.33 22.32
N ASP A 85 17.58 79.02 22.54
CA ASP A 85 18.50 79.46 21.49
C ASP A 85 19.23 78.30 20.79
N ASP A 86 19.65 77.28 21.55
CA ASP A 86 20.31 76.08 21.03
C ASP A 86 19.34 74.98 20.59
N TRP A 87 18.06 75.11 20.91
CA TRP A 87 17.03 74.09 20.66
C TRP A 87 16.98 73.65 19.20
N ARG A 88 17.07 74.58 18.24
CA ARG A 88 17.04 74.25 16.79
C ARG A 88 18.23 73.37 16.38
N GLY A 89 19.43 73.69 16.89
CA GLY A 89 20.64 72.91 16.60
C GLY A 89 20.53 71.50 17.18
N ASN A 90 20.06 71.39 18.42
CA ASN A 90 19.89 70.12 19.11
C ASN A 90 18.78 69.26 18.45
N ALA A 91 17.64 69.85 18.08
CA ALA A 91 16.58 69.15 17.36
C ALA A 91 17.04 68.65 15.98
N ALA A 92 17.79 69.48 15.23
CA ALA A 92 18.37 69.06 13.95
C ALA A 92 19.43 67.94 14.12
N ALA A 93 20.21 67.99 15.20
CA ALA A 93 21.15 66.92 15.52
C ALA A 93 20.42 65.60 15.84
N GLN A 94 19.33 65.67 16.59
CA GLN A 94 18.49 64.51 16.90
C GLN A 94 17.87 63.90 15.64
N LEU A 95 17.31 64.73 14.74
CA LEU A 95 16.73 64.28 13.48
C LEU A 95 17.75 63.67 12.51
N ARG A 96 19.05 63.97 12.65
CA ARG A 96 20.10 63.31 11.86
C ARG A 96 20.39 61.88 12.34
N GLN A 97 20.06 61.54 13.59
CA GLN A 97 20.36 60.24 14.18
C GLN A 97 19.28 59.17 13.91
N THR A 98 18.11 59.57 13.43
CA THR A 98 16.98 58.68 13.16
C THR A 98 16.36 58.97 11.80
N ARG A 99 15.87 57.93 11.12
CA ARG A 99 15.05 58.04 9.91
C ARG A 99 13.56 57.96 10.22
N VAL A 100 13.22 57.62 11.46
CA VAL A 100 11.85 57.36 11.91
C VAL A 100 11.12 58.65 12.27
N MET A 101 11.82 59.59 12.92
CA MET A 101 11.30 60.92 13.23
C MET A 101 11.48 61.85 12.03
N LEU A 102 10.39 62.50 11.63
CA LEU A 102 10.32 63.32 10.43
C LEU A 102 10.34 64.81 10.74
N ARG A 103 9.81 65.22 11.89
CA ARG A 103 9.74 66.62 12.30
C ARG A 103 9.72 66.74 13.80
N ILE A 104 10.36 67.77 14.35
CA ILE A 104 10.30 68.13 15.77
C ILE A 104 9.83 69.58 15.89
N GLU A 105 8.88 69.82 16.77
CA GLU A 105 8.27 71.12 17.02
C GLU A 105 8.41 71.50 18.51
N LEU A 106 8.70 72.77 18.76
CA LEU A 106 8.56 73.40 20.07
C LEU A 106 7.29 74.23 20.08
N ARG A 107 6.37 73.89 20.98
CA ARG A 107 5.06 74.54 21.11
C ARG A 107 4.91 75.27 22.44
N ASP A 108 4.11 76.33 22.46
CA ASP A 108 3.80 77.12 23.66
C ASP A 108 2.66 76.53 24.50
N GLU A 109 2.23 77.26 25.54
CA GLU A 109 1.13 76.87 26.44
C GLU A 109 -0.20 76.69 25.70
N GLN A 110 -0.41 77.49 24.65
CA GLN A 110 -1.56 77.45 23.76
C GLN A 110 -1.42 76.38 22.67
N ARG A 111 -0.36 75.55 22.72
CA ARG A 111 -0.01 74.49 21.75
C ARG A 111 0.29 75.02 20.33
N GLN A 112 0.57 76.30 20.19
CA GLN A 112 0.99 76.90 18.91
C GLN A 112 2.46 76.62 18.63
N VAL A 113 2.82 76.44 17.37
CA VAL A 113 4.18 76.11 16.95
C VAL A 113 5.07 77.36 17.03
N ARG A 114 6.04 77.38 17.95
CA ARG A 114 7.06 78.45 18.05
C ARG A 114 8.26 78.20 17.14
N ARG A 115 8.74 76.95 17.11
CA ARG A 115 9.88 76.53 16.30
C ARG A 115 9.61 75.13 15.77
N ALA A 116 10.09 74.83 14.56
CA ALA A 116 10.04 73.50 13.98
C ALA A 116 11.32 73.21 13.20
N VAL A 117 11.68 71.93 13.13
CA VAL A 117 12.80 71.41 12.34
C VAL A 117 12.32 70.14 11.65
N ASP A 118 12.55 70.06 10.34
CA ASP A 118 12.24 68.88 9.53
C ASP A 118 13.49 68.00 9.34
N THR A 119 13.27 66.71 9.13
CA THR A 119 14.32 65.74 8.85
C THR A 119 14.99 66.01 7.50
N PRO A 120 16.31 65.76 7.34
CA PRO A 120 16.95 65.84 6.03
C PRO A 120 16.66 64.63 5.13
N TYR A 121 16.01 63.58 5.66
CA TYR A 121 15.82 62.31 4.96
C TYR A 121 14.49 62.20 4.19
N ALA A 122 13.59 63.18 4.32
CA ALA A 122 12.28 63.20 3.68
C ALA A 122 11.88 64.63 3.30
N PRO A 123 10.96 64.81 2.32
CA PRO A 123 10.38 66.12 2.04
C PRO A 123 9.69 66.72 3.29
N PRO A 124 9.68 68.05 3.45
CA PRO A 124 9.00 68.69 4.56
C PRO A 124 7.53 68.30 4.64
N LEU A 125 7.12 67.86 5.84
CA LEU A 125 5.72 67.60 6.13
C LEU A 125 4.91 68.90 6.10
N PHE A 126 3.60 68.78 5.90
CA PHE A 126 2.66 69.91 5.93
C PHE A 126 2.89 70.96 4.82
N SER A 127 3.47 70.54 3.70
CA SER A 127 3.65 71.37 2.50
C SER A 127 2.36 71.52 1.67
N THR A 128 1.49 70.50 1.69
CA THR A 128 0.20 70.48 0.95
C THR A 128 -0.96 70.98 1.80
N LEU A 129 -1.08 70.49 3.04
CA LEU A 129 -2.03 70.95 4.04
C LEU A 129 -1.27 71.55 5.21
N SER A 130 -1.75 72.66 5.76
CA SER A 130 -1.06 73.33 6.87
C SER A 130 -1.10 72.48 8.13
N ARG A 131 -0.10 72.68 9.00
CA ARG A 131 -0.04 71.97 10.30
C ARG A 131 -1.29 72.21 11.16
N GLU A 132 -1.87 73.41 11.08
CA GLU A 132 -3.07 73.81 11.82
C GLU A 132 -4.31 73.02 11.37
N GLN A 133 -4.40 72.66 10.09
CA GLN A 133 -5.50 71.85 9.55
C GLN A 133 -5.46 70.39 10.04
N LEU A 134 -4.29 69.90 10.45
CA LEU A 134 -4.05 68.50 10.82
C LEU A 134 -3.70 68.30 12.31
N GLN A 135 -3.88 69.31 13.17
CA GLN A 135 -3.39 69.26 14.57
C GLN A 135 -4.33 68.60 15.58
N ILE A 136 -5.55 68.20 15.20
CA ILE A 136 -6.58 67.72 16.14
C ILE A 136 -6.05 66.54 16.99
N GLU A 137 -5.49 65.53 16.34
CA GLU A 137 -4.95 64.35 17.02
C GLU A 137 -3.74 64.70 17.90
N THR A 138 -2.89 65.62 17.44
CA THR A 138 -1.76 66.14 18.21
C THR A 138 -2.22 66.84 19.49
N GLU A 139 -3.22 67.70 19.41
CA GLU A 139 -3.73 68.46 20.55
C GLU A 139 -4.34 67.54 21.60
N LEU A 140 -5.13 66.55 21.17
CA LEU A 140 -5.70 65.54 22.06
C LEU A 140 -4.60 64.76 22.80
N ALA A 141 -3.56 64.32 22.08
CA ALA A 141 -2.42 63.64 22.66
C ALA A 141 -1.67 64.51 23.67
N CYS A 142 -1.43 65.79 23.35
CA CYS A 142 -0.75 66.71 24.26
C CYS A 142 -1.56 67.05 25.51
N ILE A 143 -2.88 67.21 25.39
CA ILE A 143 -3.76 67.42 26.55
C ILE A 143 -3.71 66.20 27.48
N ALA A 144 -3.75 65.00 26.91
CA ALA A 144 -3.67 63.76 27.68
C ALA A 144 -2.28 63.55 28.31
N ALA A 145 -1.20 63.81 27.56
CA ALA A 145 0.17 63.77 28.06
C ALA A 145 0.39 64.72 29.25
N LEU A 146 -0.18 65.94 29.18
CA LEU A 146 -0.14 66.89 30.29
C LEU A 146 -0.85 66.37 31.53
N ARG A 147 -2.04 65.78 31.37
CA ARG A 147 -2.84 65.25 32.49
C ARG A 147 -2.15 64.07 33.17
N GLN A 148 -1.45 63.24 32.40
CA GLN A 148 -0.78 62.04 32.89
C GLN A 148 0.68 62.30 33.33
N GLY A 149 1.27 63.41 32.91
CA GLY A 149 2.67 63.74 33.18
C GLY A 149 3.67 62.83 32.44
N THR A 150 3.22 62.14 31.39
CA THR A 150 4.01 61.15 30.63
C THR A 150 3.95 61.45 29.13
N PRO A 151 4.99 61.06 28.36
CA PRO A 151 4.93 61.13 26.89
C PRO A 151 3.78 60.28 26.34
N LEU A 152 3.03 60.82 25.39
CA LEU A 152 1.89 60.15 24.78
C LEU A 152 1.88 60.35 23.26
N PHE A 153 1.62 59.28 22.53
CA PHE A 153 1.37 59.29 21.10
C PHE A 153 -0.08 59.70 20.79
N SER A 154 -0.25 60.39 19.67
CA SER A 154 -1.54 60.58 19.02
C SER A 154 -1.97 59.33 18.27
N ARG A 155 -3.24 59.28 17.85
CA ARG A 155 -3.65 58.36 16.79
C ARG A 155 -2.89 58.68 15.51
N SER A 156 -2.78 57.69 14.63
CA SER A 156 -2.21 57.91 13.31
C SER A 156 -3.13 58.77 12.46
N TYR A 157 -2.54 59.61 11.63
CA TYR A 157 -3.28 60.38 10.64
C TYR A 157 -2.45 60.55 9.37
N PHE A 158 -3.15 60.69 8.25
CA PHE A 158 -2.54 60.82 6.94
C PHE A 158 -2.10 62.26 6.66
N VAL A 159 -0.83 62.44 6.29
CA VAL A 159 -0.30 63.71 5.79
C VAL A 159 -0.12 63.62 4.27
N PRO A 160 -0.87 64.42 3.47
CA PRO A 160 -0.72 64.43 2.02
C PRO A 160 0.58 65.12 1.62
N GLY A 161 1.35 64.44 0.77
CA GLY A 161 2.56 64.95 0.14
C GLY A 161 2.30 65.48 -1.28
N PRO A 162 3.32 66.12 -1.87
CA PRO A 162 3.25 66.58 -3.25
C PRO A 162 3.15 65.39 -4.22
N GLY A 163 2.33 65.52 -5.27
CA GLY A 163 2.21 64.50 -6.33
C GLY A 163 1.23 63.35 -6.06
N GLY A 164 0.41 63.45 -5.00
CA GLY A 164 -0.59 62.42 -4.66
C GLY A 164 -0.06 61.30 -3.78
N ASP A 165 1.24 61.31 -3.48
CA ASP A 165 1.82 60.51 -2.41
C ASP A 165 1.47 61.11 -1.04
N GLY A 166 1.47 60.30 -0.01
CA GLY A 166 1.37 60.76 1.37
C GLY A 166 1.81 59.68 2.35
N MET A 167 1.82 60.04 3.62
CA MET A 167 2.35 59.16 4.66
C MET A 167 1.48 59.20 5.90
N GLU A 168 1.24 58.01 6.46
CA GLU A 168 0.69 57.87 7.80
C GLU A 168 1.75 58.22 8.84
N VAL A 169 1.40 59.17 9.71
CA VAL A 169 2.26 59.64 10.78
C VAL A 169 1.54 59.56 12.11
N ALA A 170 2.29 59.54 13.20
CA ALA A 170 1.78 59.72 14.55
C ALA A 170 2.66 60.71 15.30
N ASP A 171 2.06 61.57 16.12
CA ASP A 171 2.81 62.55 16.90
C ASP A 171 3.05 62.05 18.30
N LEU A 172 4.27 62.20 18.79
CA LEU A 172 4.64 62.00 20.18
C LEU A 172 4.68 63.36 20.87
N CYS A 173 3.85 63.56 21.89
CA CYS A 173 3.86 64.77 22.70
C CYS A 173 4.61 64.58 24.02
N LEU A 174 5.58 65.46 24.28
CA LEU A 174 6.36 65.51 25.51
C LEU A 174 6.11 66.85 26.24
N PRO A 175 5.49 66.87 27.44
CA PRO A 175 5.25 68.09 28.19
C PRO A 175 6.54 68.61 28.84
N ARG A 176 6.94 69.85 28.53
CA ARG A 176 8.12 70.53 29.08
C ARG A 176 7.68 71.47 30.21
N VAL A 177 8.05 71.10 31.43
CA VAL A 177 7.77 71.87 32.65
C VAL A 177 9.10 72.32 33.25
N ARG A 178 9.39 73.62 33.22
CA ARG A 178 10.54 74.23 33.90
C ARG A 178 10.08 75.26 34.91
N ALA A 179 10.81 75.37 36.03
CA ALA A 179 10.50 76.35 37.05
C ALA A 179 10.74 77.77 36.51
N GLY A 180 9.71 78.62 36.56
CA GLY A 180 9.79 80.02 36.12
C GLY A 180 9.61 80.26 34.62
N GLU A 181 9.46 79.21 33.80
CA GLU A 181 9.11 79.33 32.38
C GLU A 181 7.62 78.98 32.14
N PRO A 182 6.95 79.62 31.16
CA PRO A 182 5.65 79.16 30.71
C PRO A 182 5.74 77.72 30.18
N ARG A 183 4.68 76.93 30.36
CA ARG A 183 4.62 75.54 29.93
C ARG A 183 4.84 75.46 28.42
N SER A 184 5.57 74.46 27.98
CA SER A 184 5.81 74.22 26.56
C SER A 184 5.72 72.74 26.26
N TYR A 185 5.67 72.40 24.98
CA TYR A 185 5.61 71.02 24.53
C TYR A 185 6.65 70.79 23.45
N VAL A 186 7.31 69.64 23.50
CA VAL A 186 8.05 69.11 22.37
C VAL A 186 7.13 68.11 21.68
N VAL A 187 6.85 68.33 20.40
CA VAL A 187 6.08 67.40 19.58
C VAL A 187 7.00 66.82 18.52
N ALA A 188 7.12 65.50 18.46
CA ALA A 188 7.89 64.82 17.42
C ALA A 188 6.95 64.01 16.53
N THR A 189 6.97 64.26 15.23
CA THR A 189 6.17 63.53 14.24
C THR A 189 6.95 62.33 13.74
N MET A 190 6.41 61.13 13.95
CA MET A 190 6.97 59.84 13.56
C MET A 190 6.27 59.31 12.30
N GLY A 191 7.04 58.89 11.30
CA GLY A 191 6.49 58.20 10.13
C GLY A 191 6.29 56.71 10.39
N LEU A 192 5.08 56.18 10.17
CA LEU A 192 4.82 54.75 10.36
C LEU A 192 5.51 53.87 9.31
N ARG A 193 5.63 54.36 8.06
CA ARG A 193 6.38 53.66 7.01
C ARG A 193 7.88 53.62 7.29
N PRO A 194 8.57 54.75 7.57
CA PRO A 194 9.98 54.73 7.98
C PRO A 194 10.26 53.88 9.21
N LEU A 195 9.37 53.90 10.22
CA LEU A 195 9.47 53.00 11.39
C LEU A 195 9.49 51.54 10.96
N LEU A 196 8.55 51.15 10.09
CA LEU A 196 8.45 49.79 9.60
C LEU A 196 9.68 49.40 8.77
N GLU A 197 10.13 50.27 7.86
CA GLU A 197 11.30 50.04 7.01
C GLU A 197 12.60 49.86 7.82
N GLU A 198 12.81 50.67 8.85
CA GLU A 198 14.00 50.58 9.71
C GLU A 198 13.94 49.38 10.68
N SER A 199 12.73 48.86 10.93
CA SER A 199 12.50 47.69 11.78
C SER A 199 12.68 46.35 11.06
N VAL A 200 12.80 46.34 9.73
CA VAL A 200 12.80 45.14 8.90
C VAL A 200 14.17 44.91 8.27
N SER A 201 14.69 43.68 8.36
CA SER A 201 15.95 43.32 7.71
C SER A 201 15.76 43.06 6.21
N GLN A 202 16.85 43.17 5.42
CA GLN A 202 16.77 42.87 3.98
C GLN A 202 16.34 41.43 3.67
N GLU A 203 16.70 40.46 4.52
CA GLU A 203 16.26 39.07 4.34
C GLU A 203 14.75 38.94 4.59
N GLN A 204 14.25 39.56 5.65
CA GLN A 204 12.83 39.58 5.99
C GLN A 204 12.00 40.29 4.90
N ALA A 205 12.47 41.44 4.40
CA ALA A 205 11.80 42.20 3.34
C ALA A 205 11.64 41.41 2.03
N ARG A 206 12.50 40.41 1.78
CA ARG A 206 12.41 39.52 0.60
C ARG A 206 11.46 38.34 0.78
N ARG A 207 11.08 38.00 2.02
CA ARG A 207 10.27 36.81 2.34
C ARG A 207 8.87 37.14 2.82
N PHE A 208 8.65 38.33 3.36
CA PHE A 208 7.39 38.71 3.97
C PHE A 208 6.87 40.04 3.40
N GLU A 209 5.55 40.13 3.23
CA GLU A 209 4.83 41.40 3.25
C GLU A 209 4.62 41.77 4.73
N MET A 210 5.00 42.99 5.09
CA MET A 210 4.78 43.48 6.45
C MET A 210 3.97 44.76 6.40
N SER A 211 3.01 44.89 7.30
CA SER A 211 2.17 46.08 7.38
C SER A 211 1.82 46.42 8.81
N PHE A 212 1.74 47.71 9.11
CA PHE A 212 1.04 48.18 10.30
C PHE A 212 -0.43 48.33 9.96
N VAL A 213 -1.28 47.73 10.79
CA VAL A 213 -2.73 47.84 10.71
C VAL A 213 -3.31 48.41 12.00
N GLU A 214 -4.38 49.17 11.87
CA GLU A 214 -5.19 49.59 13.01
C GLU A 214 -6.14 48.46 13.45
N GLY A 215 -6.81 48.62 14.60
CA GLY A 215 -7.69 47.59 15.15
C GLY A 215 -8.91 47.24 14.28
N ASP A 216 -9.24 48.07 13.29
CA ASP A 216 -10.29 47.83 12.30
C ASP A 216 -9.78 47.10 11.03
N GLY A 217 -8.47 46.84 10.93
CA GLY A 217 -7.81 46.22 9.79
C GLY A 217 -7.35 47.20 8.70
N THR A 218 -7.50 48.51 8.89
CA THR A 218 -7.00 49.53 7.97
C THR A 218 -5.47 49.47 7.90
N ARG A 219 -4.91 49.33 6.69
CA ARG A 219 -3.46 49.28 6.47
C ARG A 219 -2.87 50.68 6.44
N LEU A 220 -2.06 51.01 7.45
CA LEU A 220 -1.45 52.32 7.64
C LEU A 220 -0.09 52.44 6.93
N ALA A 221 0.73 51.39 7.03
CA ALA A 221 2.04 51.35 6.39
C ALA A 221 2.34 49.94 5.89
N ARG A 222 3.21 49.84 4.88
CA ARG A 222 3.60 48.58 4.27
C ARG A 222 5.07 48.62 3.85
N THR A 223 5.77 47.51 4.03
CA THR A 223 7.12 47.28 3.49
C THR A 223 7.31 45.81 3.09
N GLY A 224 8.47 45.50 2.51
CA GLY A 224 8.82 44.16 2.05
C GLY A 224 8.18 43.82 0.70
N LEU A 225 7.67 42.60 0.57
CA LEU A 225 7.06 42.15 -0.67
C LEU A 225 5.74 42.87 -1.00
N THR A 226 5.44 42.97 -2.30
CA THR A 226 4.25 43.63 -2.87
C THR A 226 2.99 42.77 -2.91
N ARG A 227 3.10 41.47 -2.57
CA ARG A 227 1.94 40.62 -2.26
C ARG A 227 2.36 39.39 -1.43
N GLY A 228 1.86 39.29 -0.21
CA GLY A 228 1.83 38.07 0.58
C GLY A 228 0.83 37.07 0.01
N SER A 229 0.90 35.83 0.49
CA SER A 229 0.03 34.76 0.00
C SER A 229 -1.27 34.64 0.80
N GLY A 230 -1.34 35.25 1.98
CA GLY A 230 -2.48 35.22 2.89
C GLY A 230 -2.67 33.92 3.66
N PHE A 231 -1.70 32.98 3.58
CA PHE A 231 -1.81 31.66 4.24
C PHE A 231 -1.15 31.58 5.60
N TYR A 232 0.05 32.13 5.72
CA TYR A 232 0.79 32.16 6.98
C TYR A 232 0.82 33.60 7.46
N LEU A 233 -0.14 33.90 8.34
CA LEU A 233 -0.33 35.22 8.90
C LEU A 233 0.11 35.21 10.36
N SER A 234 0.93 36.20 10.73
CA SER A 234 1.25 36.48 12.12
C SER A 234 0.89 37.92 12.43
N GLU A 235 0.16 38.13 13.52
CA GLU A 235 -0.25 39.44 14.00
C GLU A 235 0.33 39.65 15.40
N ARG A 236 1.02 40.78 15.60
CA ARG A 236 1.58 41.16 16.90
C ARG A 236 1.24 42.60 17.25
N LEU A 237 0.82 42.81 18.48
CA LEU A 237 0.49 44.13 18.98
C LEU A 237 1.77 44.94 19.30
N LEU A 238 1.92 46.07 18.63
CA LEU A 238 2.83 47.14 18.99
C LEU A 238 2.05 48.18 19.79
N ASP A 239 2.01 47.96 21.10
CA ASP A 239 1.36 48.87 22.04
C ASP A 239 2.31 49.98 22.47
N LEU A 240 1.95 51.21 22.13
CA LEU A 240 2.65 52.43 22.52
C LEU A 240 1.72 53.28 23.38
N PRO A 241 2.24 54.13 24.28
CA PRO A 241 1.38 55.00 25.10
C PRO A 241 0.49 55.88 24.22
N GLY A 242 -0.81 55.61 24.17
CA GLY A 242 -1.79 56.37 23.37
C GLY A 242 -1.98 55.92 21.92
N LEU A 243 -1.19 54.97 21.43
CA LEU A 243 -1.29 54.42 20.07
C LEU A 243 -1.07 52.91 20.07
N SER A 244 -2.10 52.16 19.70
CA SER A 244 -2.00 50.70 19.56
C SER A 244 -2.05 50.31 18.09
N LEU A 245 -0.95 49.72 17.60
CA LEU A 245 -0.82 49.23 16.23
C LEU A 245 -0.70 47.71 16.21
N GLN A 246 -1.18 47.06 15.16
CA GLN A 246 -0.89 45.66 14.92
C GLN A 246 0.11 45.54 13.78
N LEU A 247 1.22 44.85 14.02
CA LEU A 247 2.13 44.41 12.98
C LEU A 247 1.57 43.12 12.38
N ARG A 248 1.23 43.18 11.11
CA ARG A 248 0.78 42.04 10.31
C ARG A 248 1.91 41.60 9.38
N VAL A 249 2.33 40.35 9.52
CA VAL A 249 3.37 39.70 8.72
C VAL A 249 2.73 38.58 7.89
N ASP A 250 2.88 38.66 6.57
CA ASP A 250 2.32 37.70 5.61
C ASP A 250 3.45 37.09 4.78
N ASN A 251 3.59 35.77 4.85
CA ASN A 251 4.64 35.04 4.14
C ASN A 251 4.35 34.93 2.63
N ALA A 252 5.39 35.13 1.82
CA ALA A 252 5.35 34.91 0.38
C ALA A 252 5.05 33.46 -0.01
N THR A 253 5.41 32.49 0.84
CA THR A 253 5.16 31.08 0.57
C THR A 253 3.66 30.82 0.58
N GLY A 254 3.11 30.50 -0.59
CA GLY A 254 1.70 30.13 -0.75
C GLY A 254 1.33 28.80 -0.12
N ARG A 255 0.12 28.31 -0.44
CA ARG A 255 -0.37 27.00 0.04
C ARG A 255 0.72 25.92 -0.11
N PRO A 256 0.92 25.07 0.91
CA PRO A 256 1.87 23.97 0.81
C PRO A 256 1.50 23.13 -0.43
N GLN A 257 2.47 22.93 -1.31
CA GLN A 257 2.27 22.12 -2.50
C GLN A 257 2.03 20.66 -2.08
N LEU A 258 1.20 19.94 -2.84
CA LEU A 258 0.90 18.51 -2.56
C LEU A 258 2.15 17.64 -2.52
N ILE A 259 3.19 18.02 -3.26
CA ILE A 259 4.50 17.35 -3.28
C ILE A 259 5.55 18.44 -3.09
N PRO A 260 5.81 18.84 -1.84
CA PRO A 260 6.63 20.01 -1.57
C PRO A 260 8.12 19.75 -1.85
N ASN A 261 8.57 18.50 -1.77
CA ASN A 261 9.98 18.13 -1.83
C ASN A 261 10.22 16.79 -2.56
N LEU A 262 11.39 16.65 -3.18
CA LEU A 262 11.81 15.42 -3.88
C LEU A 262 11.74 14.18 -2.97
N ALA A 263 11.99 14.36 -1.67
CA ALA A 263 11.89 13.30 -0.68
C ALA A 263 10.46 12.74 -0.55
N THR A 264 9.43 13.59 -0.55
CA THR A 264 8.03 13.12 -0.49
C THR A 264 7.64 12.44 -1.80
N ALA A 265 8.09 12.97 -2.95
CA ALA A 265 7.91 12.31 -4.25
C ALA A 265 8.58 10.92 -4.29
N LEU A 266 9.81 10.80 -3.78
CA LEU A 266 10.54 9.54 -3.68
C LEU A 266 9.85 8.53 -2.77
N VAL A 267 9.37 8.96 -1.60
CA VAL A 267 8.60 8.09 -0.70
C VAL A 267 7.35 7.58 -1.40
N ILE A 268 6.59 8.46 -2.07
CA ILE A 268 5.36 8.08 -2.80
C ILE A 268 5.71 7.11 -3.93
N GLY A 269 6.76 7.39 -4.70
CA GLY A 269 7.22 6.53 -5.79
C GLY A 269 7.67 5.15 -5.33
N LEU A 270 8.53 5.08 -4.30
CA LEU A 270 9.02 3.83 -3.72
C LEU A 270 7.87 3.02 -3.10
N SER A 271 6.93 3.72 -2.49
CA SER A 271 5.69 3.17 -1.92
C SER A 271 4.79 2.51 -2.96
N LEU A 272 4.54 3.20 -4.07
CA LEU A 272 3.77 2.66 -5.19
C LEU A 272 4.48 1.46 -5.83
N ALA A 273 5.80 1.53 -5.96
CA ALA A 273 6.61 0.42 -6.48
C ALA A 273 6.55 -0.81 -5.55
N LEU A 274 6.66 -0.63 -4.24
CA LEU A 274 6.54 -1.72 -3.26
C LEU A 274 5.15 -2.35 -3.30
N PHE A 275 4.10 -1.53 -3.39
CA PHE A 275 2.72 -2.01 -3.51
C PHE A 275 2.50 -2.82 -4.80
N ALA A 276 3.01 -2.33 -5.93
CA ALA A 276 2.97 -3.05 -7.20
C ALA A 276 3.72 -4.39 -7.12
N LEU A 277 4.91 -4.41 -6.48
CA LEU A 277 5.69 -5.62 -6.27
C LEU A 277 4.93 -6.66 -5.44
N VAL A 278 4.26 -6.23 -4.37
CA VAL A 278 3.40 -7.09 -3.55
C VAL A 278 2.27 -7.70 -4.37
N ILE A 279 1.60 -6.93 -5.23
CA ILE A 279 0.54 -7.44 -6.11
C ILE A 279 1.10 -8.48 -7.09
N VAL A 280 2.26 -8.21 -7.68
CA VAL A 280 2.93 -9.13 -8.61
C VAL A 280 3.29 -10.45 -7.91
N LEU A 281 3.90 -10.39 -6.72
CA LEU A 281 4.23 -11.57 -5.93
C LEU A 281 2.99 -12.37 -5.51
N ALA A 282 1.91 -11.69 -5.12
CA ALA A 282 0.65 -12.33 -4.78
C ALA A 282 0.00 -13.04 -6.00
N ARG A 283 0.18 -12.49 -7.21
CA ARG A 283 -0.28 -13.13 -8.45
C ARG A 283 0.57 -14.34 -8.83
N ASP A 284 1.89 -14.24 -8.72
CA ASP A 284 2.82 -15.35 -9.04
C ASP A 284 2.57 -16.57 -8.15
N THR A 285 2.47 -16.33 -6.84
CA THR A 285 2.20 -17.40 -5.86
C THR A 285 0.86 -18.09 -6.07
N ARG A 286 -0.18 -17.35 -6.52
CA ARG A 286 -1.48 -17.95 -6.89
C ARG A 286 -1.38 -18.83 -8.13
N LYS A 287 -0.65 -18.40 -9.16
CA LYS A 287 -0.45 -19.18 -10.40
C LYS A 287 0.29 -20.48 -10.11
N ARG A 288 1.39 -20.43 -9.34
CA ARG A 288 2.15 -21.63 -8.95
C ARG A 288 1.28 -22.65 -8.22
N ALA A 289 0.51 -22.19 -7.23
CA ALA A 289 -0.37 -23.06 -6.46
C ALA A 289 -1.48 -23.72 -7.29
N GLN A 290 -1.93 -23.09 -8.39
CA GLN A 290 -2.91 -23.68 -9.31
C GLN A 290 -2.28 -24.78 -10.18
N ALA A 291 -1.06 -24.53 -10.70
CA ALA A 291 -0.34 -25.50 -11.52
C ALA A 291 0.03 -26.77 -10.72
N GLU A 292 0.54 -26.59 -9.49
CA GLU A 292 0.83 -27.71 -8.59
C GLU A 292 -0.42 -28.54 -8.27
N HIS A 293 -1.56 -27.89 -8.06
CA HIS A 293 -2.81 -28.59 -7.77
C HIS A 293 -3.32 -29.40 -8.96
N ALA A 294 -3.29 -28.82 -10.17
CA ALA A 294 -3.67 -29.51 -11.40
C ALA A 294 -2.76 -30.71 -11.69
N LEU A 295 -1.45 -30.58 -11.42
CA LEU A 295 -0.51 -31.69 -11.55
C LEU A 295 -0.82 -32.81 -10.55
N ALA A 296 -1.04 -32.46 -9.28
CA ALA A 296 -1.37 -33.43 -8.24
C ALA A 296 -2.68 -34.17 -8.54
N GLU A 297 -3.70 -33.48 -9.07
CA GLU A 297 -4.98 -34.07 -9.47
C GLU A 297 -4.83 -35.04 -10.65
N SER A 298 -4.02 -34.68 -11.67
CA SER A 298 -3.73 -35.58 -12.80
C SER A 298 -2.99 -36.85 -12.37
N LEU A 299 -2.03 -36.73 -11.45
CA LEU A 299 -1.29 -37.88 -10.91
C LEU A 299 -2.20 -38.78 -10.07
N ALA A 300 -3.00 -38.20 -9.19
CA ALA A 300 -3.95 -38.94 -8.37
C ALA A 300 -4.99 -39.69 -9.23
N PHE A 301 -5.49 -39.06 -10.30
CA PHE A 301 -6.43 -39.70 -11.22
C PHE A 301 -5.81 -40.88 -11.97
N ARG A 302 -4.58 -40.73 -12.50
CA ARG A 302 -3.85 -41.84 -13.15
C ARG A 302 -3.63 -43.01 -12.19
N GLN A 303 -3.16 -42.74 -10.97
CA GLN A 303 -2.91 -43.78 -10.00
C GLN A 303 -4.19 -44.48 -9.52
N ALA A 304 -5.31 -43.74 -9.41
CA ALA A 304 -6.62 -44.34 -9.12
C ALA A 304 -7.12 -45.24 -10.26
N MET A 305 -6.90 -44.86 -11.52
CA MET A 305 -7.22 -45.67 -12.68
C MET A 305 -6.41 -46.98 -12.69
N GLU A 306 -5.09 -46.91 -12.46
CA GLU A 306 -4.21 -48.08 -12.41
C GLU A 306 -4.59 -49.08 -11.31
N ASN A 307 -4.92 -48.58 -10.11
CA ASN A 307 -5.29 -49.41 -8.97
C ASN A 307 -6.69 -50.04 -9.07
N SER A 308 -7.56 -49.53 -9.95
CA SER A 308 -8.94 -50.02 -10.10
C SER A 308 -9.07 -51.11 -11.18
N LEU A 309 -8.01 -51.38 -11.94
CA LEU A 309 -8.02 -52.43 -12.96
C LEU A 309 -7.78 -53.79 -12.31
N ILE A 310 -8.72 -54.72 -12.47
CA ILE A 310 -8.55 -56.14 -12.10
C ILE A 310 -7.67 -56.87 -13.12
N THR A 311 -7.57 -56.34 -14.34
CA THR A 311 -6.73 -56.86 -15.41
C THR A 311 -5.26 -56.64 -15.09
N GLY A 312 -4.47 -57.70 -15.19
CA GLY A 312 -3.02 -57.60 -15.07
C GLY A 312 -2.44 -56.93 -16.30
N LEU A 313 -1.69 -55.84 -16.12
CA LEU A 313 -0.99 -55.15 -17.19
C LEU A 313 0.51 -55.39 -17.06
N ARG A 314 1.17 -55.66 -18.18
CA ARG A 314 2.62 -55.85 -18.27
C ARG A 314 3.16 -55.24 -19.55
N ALA A 315 4.18 -54.39 -19.45
CA ALA A 315 4.95 -53.95 -20.60
C ALA A 315 6.28 -54.72 -20.68
N ARG A 316 6.70 -55.00 -21.91
CA ARG A 316 8.00 -55.58 -22.23
C ARG A 316 8.66 -54.80 -23.35
N ASP A 317 9.99 -54.77 -23.36
CA ASP A 317 10.76 -54.30 -24.52
C ASP A 317 10.77 -55.34 -25.65
N LEU A 318 11.43 -55.01 -26.76
CA LEU A 318 11.56 -55.87 -27.94
C LEU A 318 12.41 -57.13 -27.67
N ASP A 319 13.28 -57.10 -26.65
CA ASP A 319 14.08 -58.24 -26.23
C ASP A 319 13.32 -59.18 -25.26
N GLY A 320 12.04 -58.87 -24.97
CA GLY A 320 11.17 -59.65 -24.09
C GLY A 320 11.30 -59.31 -22.61
N ASN A 321 12.19 -58.39 -22.24
CA ASN A 321 12.42 -58.00 -20.87
C ASN A 321 11.27 -57.12 -20.33
N ILE A 322 10.81 -57.44 -19.12
CA ILE A 322 9.68 -56.76 -18.47
C ILE A 322 10.12 -55.40 -17.95
N SER A 323 9.51 -54.35 -18.49
CA SER A 323 9.78 -52.95 -18.11
C SER A 323 8.75 -52.38 -17.13
N TYR A 324 7.53 -52.95 -17.09
CA TYR A 324 6.47 -52.49 -16.19
C TYR A 324 5.46 -53.61 -15.90
N VAL A 325 4.93 -53.62 -14.67
CA VAL A 325 3.78 -54.44 -14.25
C VAL A 325 2.88 -53.60 -13.35
N ASN A 326 1.56 -53.73 -13.48
CA ASN A 326 0.62 -53.09 -12.55
C ASN A 326 0.41 -53.95 -11.28
N PRO A 327 -0.12 -53.37 -10.18
CA PRO A 327 -0.39 -54.12 -8.95
C PRO A 327 -1.30 -55.34 -9.13
N ALA A 328 -2.25 -55.28 -10.07
CA ALA A 328 -3.15 -56.40 -10.34
C ALA A 328 -2.43 -57.60 -10.97
N PHE A 329 -1.45 -57.36 -11.86
CA PHE A 329 -0.62 -58.43 -12.41
C PHE A 329 0.23 -59.07 -11.30
N CYS A 330 0.85 -58.26 -10.44
CA CYS A 330 1.61 -58.75 -9.29
C CYS A 330 0.75 -59.62 -8.36
N ALA A 331 -0.46 -59.17 -8.02
CA ALA A 331 -1.40 -59.94 -7.20
C ALA A 331 -1.85 -61.24 -7.90
N MET A 332 -1.99 -61.22 -9.23
CA MET A 332 -2.37 -62.39 -10.02
C MET A 332 -1.29 -63.46 -10.02
N VAL A 333 -0.02 -63.12 -10.28
CA VAL A 333 1.06 -64.12 -10.32
C VAL A 333 1.69 -64.38 -8.94
N GLY A 334 1.45 -63.52 -7.95
CA GLY A 334 1.97 -63.67 -6.59
C GLY A 334 3.44 -63.29 -6.41
N TYR A 335 3.97 -62.44 -7.30
CA TYR A 335 5.33 -61.89 -7.24
C TYR A 335 5.28 -60.38 -7.09
N ALA A 336 6.25 -59.79 -6.39
CA ALA A 336 6.40 -58.35 -6.30
C ALA A 336 6.89 -57.75 -7.63
N ALA A 337 6.64 -56.46 -7.86
CA ALA A 337 7.02 -55.81 -9.12
C ALA A 337 8.53 -55.86 -9.35
N GLU A 338 9.30 -55.72 -8.28
CA GLU A 338 10.76 -55.74 -8.25
C GLU A 338 11.35 -57.10 -8.63
N GLU A 339 10.58 -58.19 -8.45
CA GLU A 339 10.98 -59.55 -8.81
C GLU A 339 10.66 -59.87 -10.28
N LEU A 340 9.74 -59.12 -10.88
CA LEU A 340 9.27 -59.33 -12.25
C LEU A 340 9.98 -58.41 -13.26
N VAL A 341 10.15 -57.13 -12.90
CA VAL A 341 10.82 -56.14 -13.75
C VAL A 341 12.29 -56.54 -13.92
N GLY A 342 12.80 -56.52 -15.15
CA GLY A 342 14.14 -56.99 -15.47
C GLY A 342 14.23 -58.48 -15.86
N THR A 343 13.14 -59.24 -15.72
CA THR A 343 13.08 -60.66 -16.13
C THR A 343 12.45 -60.83 -17.51
N GLY A 344 12.62 -61.99 -18.14
CA GLY A 344 11.99 -62.32 -19.43
C GLY A 344 12.85 -62.09 -20.67
N ARG A 345 14.13 -61.76 -20.50
CA ARG A 345 15.10 -61.78 -21.59
C ARG A 345 15.65 -63.20 -21.79
N PRO A 346 15.56 -63.82 -22.97
CA PRO A 346 16.19 -65.12 -23.23
C PRO A 346 17.69 -65.12 -22.87
N PRO A 347 18.21 -66.16 -22.19
CA PRO A 347 17.57 -67.43 -21.85
C PRO A 347 16.73 -67.42 -20.55
N GLN A 348 16.65 -66.29 -19.83
CA GLN A 348 15.94 -66.18 -18.57
C GLN A 348 14.43 -66.00 -18.77
N ALA A 349 13.68 -67.10 -18.61
CA ALA A 349 12.22 -67.04 -18.59
C ALA A 349 11.70 -66.29 -17.34
N PRO A 350 10.58 -65.55 -17.45
CA PRO A 350 9.91 -64.98 -16.30
C PRO A 350 9.47 -66.07 -15.31
N PRO A 351 9.45 -65.80 -13.99
CA PRO A 351 9.19 -66.81 -12.97
C PRO A 351 7.76 -67.37 -12.99
N TYR A 352 6.80 -66.65 -13.56
CA TYR A 352 5.40 -67.10 -13.71
C TYR A 352 5.17 -67.98 -14.95
N TRP A 353 6.20 -68.27 -15.75
CA TRP A 353 6.11 -69.20 -16.87
C TRP A 353 6.32 -70.63 -16.36
N PRO A 354 5.35 -71.54 -16.57
CA PRO A 354 5.57 -72.95 -16.29
C PRO A 354 6.73 -73.49 -17.14
N PRO A 355 7.69 -74.25 -16.54
CA PRO A 355 8.82 -74.82 -17.26
C PRO A 355 8.43 -75.61 -18.53
N GLU A 356 7.30 -76.30 -18.48
CA GLU A 356 6.75 -77.11 -19.56
C GLU A 356 6.31 -76.29 -20.80
N PHE A 357 6.08 -74.99 -20.66
CA PHE A 357 5.59 -74.11 -21.74
C PHE A 357 6.62 -73.04 -22.19
N ILE A 358 7.83 -73.01 -21.61
CA ILE A 358 8.83 -71.97 -21.91
C ILE A 358 9.17 -71.89 -23.40
N GLU A 359 9.43 -73.03 -24.05
CA GLU A 359 9.78 -73.06 -25.48
C GLU A 359 8.64 -72.56 -26.38
N GLU A 360 7.40 -72.91 -26.03
CA GLU A 360 6.20 -72.46 -26.73
C GLU A 360 6.05 -70.94 -26.62
N TYR A 361 6.31 -70.39 -25.43
CA TYR A 361 6.21 -68.96 -25.17
C TYR A 361 7.27 -68.15 -25.91
N TRP A 362 8.50 -68.67 -26.00
CA TRP A 362 9.52 -68.05 -26.84
C TRP A 362 9.17 -68.09 -28.32
N ARG A 363 8.69 -69.24 -28.82
CA ARG A 363 8.25 -69.36 -30.21
C ARG A 363 7.13 -68.37 -30.52
N ARG A 364 6.11 -68.28 -29.65
CA ARG A 364 4.99 -67.34 -29.80
C ARG A 364 5.46 -65.88 -29.79
N HIS A 365 6.46 -65.55 -28.98
CA HIS A 365 7.05 -64.22 -28.95
C HIS A 365 7.70 -63.88 -30.30
N HIS A 366 8.54 -64.77 -30.84
CA HIS A 366 9.20 -64.60 -32.14
C HIS A 366 8.21 -64.55 -33.31
N ASP A 367 7.24 -65.47 -33.37
CA ASP A 367 6.23 -65.49 -34.43
C ASP A 367 5.41 -64.20 -34.46
N ARG A 368 5.15 -63.61 -33.29
CA ARG A 368 4.40 -62.36 -33.16
C ARG A 368 5.18 -61.15 -33.66
N GLU A 369 6.48 -61.07 -33.34
CA GLU A 369 7.38 -60.04 -33.88
C GLU A 369 7.36 -60.10 -35.42
N ALA A 370 7.54 -61.30 -35.98
CA ALA A 370 7.52 -61.53 -37.43
C ALA A 370 6.16 -61.18 -38.08
N ARG A 371 5.03 -61.48 -37.43
CA ARG A 371 3.70 -61.10 -37.95
C ARG A 371 3.49 -59.59 -37.94
N TRP A 372 4.01 -58.88 -36.94
CA TRP A 372 3.91 -57.43 -36.89
C TRP A 372 4.75 -56.77 -37.97
N GLU A 373 5.98 -57.23 -38.19
CA GLU A 373 6.83 -56.81 -39.32
C GLU A 373 6.16 -57.07 -40.67
N ALA A 374 5.38 -58.15 -40.79
CA ALA A 374 4.56 -58.46 -41.96
C ALA A 374 3.27 -57.62 -42.10
N GLY A 375 3.00 -56.68 -41.18
CA GLY A 375 1.84 -55.78 -41.22
C GLY A 375 0.51 -56.43 -40.82
N LEU A 376 0.52 -57.59 -40.17
CA LEU A 376 -0.69 -58.28 -39.72
C LEU A 376 -1.15 -57.74 -38.34
N PRO A 377 -2.45 -57.47 -38.14
CA PRO A 377 -2.93 -56.90 -36.89
C PRO A 377 -2.84 -57.91 -35.72
N PRO A 378 -2.32 -57.52 -34.54
CA PRO A 378 -2.09 -58.44 -33.41
C PRO A 378 -3.36 -58.82 -32.60
N ARG A 379 -4.55 -58.77 -33.21
CA ARG A 379 -5.84 -58.65 -32.47
C ARG A 379 -6.40 -59.93 -31.87
N GLU A 380 -5.77 -61.08 -32.07
CA GLU A 380 -6.26 -62.34 -31.48
C GLU A 380 -5.61 -62.54 -30.12
N GLY A 381 -6.41 -62.35 -29.07
CA GLY A 381 -6.05 -62.80 -27.73
C GLY A 381 -5.91 -64.32 -27.73
N PHE A 382 -4.98 -64.83 -26.92
CA PHE A 382 -4.74 -66.27 -26.83
C PHE A 382 -4.82 -66.76 -25.39
N GLU A 383 -5.34 -67.96 -25.21
CA GLU A 383 -5.36 -68.64 -23.93
C GLU A 383 -4.05 -69.38 -23.69
N THR A 384 -3.57 -69.33 -22.46
CA THR A 384 -2.36 -70.03 -22.04
C THR A 384 -2.40 -70.32 -20.54
N VAL A 385 -1.34 -70.94 -19.99
CA VAL A 385 -1.26 -71.30 -18.57
C VAL A 385 -0.13 -70.55 -17.87
N PHE A 386 -0.43 -69.81 -16.81
CA PHE A 386 0.58 -69.23 -15.93
C PHE A 386 0.71 -70.01 -14.63
N ALA A 387 1.83 -69.81 -13.96
CA ALA A 387 2.10 -70.33 -12.62
C ALA A 387 2.12 -69.17 -11.61
N ARG A 388 1.42 -69.34 -10.49
CA ARG A 388 1.59 -68.46 -9.33
C ARG A 388 2.91 -68.76 -8.64
N SER A 389 3.39 -67.86 -7.78
CA SER A 389 4.58 -68.08 -6.94
C SER A 389 4.47 -69.30 -6.01
N THR A 390 3.25 -69.76 -5.72
CA THR A 390 2.97 -71.00 -4.98
C THR A 390 3.15 -72.27 -5.82
N GLY A 391 3.34 -72.14 -7.14
CA GLY A 391 3.40 -73.23 -8.10
C GLY A 391 2.05 -73.61 -8.73
N GLU A 392 0.93 -73.07 -8.25
CA GLU A 392 -0.41 -73.31 -8.81
C GLU A 392 -0.49 -72.89 -10.27
N ARG A 393 -0.93 -73.80 -11.15
CA ARG A 393 -1.19 -73.52 -12.56
C ARG A 393 -2.59 -72.96 -12.73
N PHE A 394 -2.72 -71.87 -13.49
CA PHE A 394 -4.01 -71.27 -13.75
C PHE A 394 -4.14 -70.78 -15.20
N PRO A 395 -5.33 -70.90 -15.81
CA PRO A 395 -5.58 -70.47 -17.17
C PRO A 395 -5.66 -68.94 -17.25
N VAL A 396 -5.01 -68.37 -18.25
CA VAL A 396 -5.04 -66.92 -18.53
C VAL A 396 -5.39 -66.65 -19.98
N MET A 397 -6.10 -65.54 -20.21
CA MET A 397 -6.26 -64.94 -21.53
C MET A 397 -5.31 -63.75 -21.64
N ILE A 398 -4.53 -63.69 -22.73
CA ILE A 398 -3.57 -62.61 -22.96
C ILE A 398 -3.93 -61.86 -24.24
N TYR A 399 -4.09 -60.54 -24.12
CA TYR A 399 -4.17 -59.61 -25.24
C TYR A 399 -2.90 -58.78 -25.30
N GLU A 400 -2.35 -58.57 -26.49
CA GLU A 400 -1.11 -57.82 -26.63
C GLU A 400 -1.20 -56.77 -27.72
N ALA A 401 -0.61 -55.61 -27.47
CA ALA A 401 -0.56 -54.47 -28.38
C ALA A 401 0.86 -53.90 -28.43
N PRO A 402 1.29 -53.35 -29.58
CA PRO A 402 2.59 -52.70 -29.67
C PRO A 402 2.61 -51.44 -28.80
N LEU A 403 3.70 -51.25 -28.05
CA LEU A 403 3.96 -50.01 -27.33
C LEU A 403 4.68 -49.07 -28.29
N LEU A 404 4.08 -47.91 -28.60
CA LEU A 404 4.62 -46.94 -29.55
C LEU A 404 5.18 -45.72 -28.79
N ASN A 405 6.32 -45.19 -29.24
CA ASN A 405 6.82 -43.89 -28.79
C ASN A 405 6.07 -42.72 -29.45
N ALA A 406 6.45 -41.48 -29.10
CA ALA A 406 5.81 -40.27 -29.63
C ALA A 406 5.98 -40.13 -31.15
N GLU A 407 7.02 -40.76 -31.71
CA GLU A 407 7.37 -40.79 -33.13
C GLU A 407 6.68 -41.94 -33.89
N GLY A 408 5.85 -42.75 -33.22
CA GLY A 408 5.12 -43.88 -33.82
C GLY A 408 5.94 -45.15 -34.03
N GLN A 409 7.17 -45.20 -33.54
CA GLN A 409 8.02 -46.40 -33.58
C GLN A 409 7.71 -47.32 -32.41
N GLN A 410 7.72 -48.63 -32.68
CA GLN A 410 7.53 -49.63 -31.65
C GLN A 410 8.74 -49.70 -30.72
N THR A 411 8.50 -49.59 -29.41
CA THR A 411 9.51 -49.73 -28.36
C THR A 411 9.34 -51.01 -27.55
N GLY A 412 8.24 -51.74 -27.78
CA GLY A 412 7.96 -52.98 -27.07
C GLY A 412 6.53 -53.46 -27.25
N TRP A 413 6.05 -54.20 -26.26
CA TRP A 413 4.73 -54.82 -26.23
C TRP A 413 4.05 -54.57 -24.88
N MET A 414 2.79 -54.11 -24.90
CA MET A 414 1.90 -54.06 -23.74
C MET A 414 0.98 -55.27 -23.76
N SER A 415 0.86 -55.96 -22.64
CA SER A 415 0.01 -57.14 -22.48
C SER A 415 -1.04 -56.89 -21.41
N ALA A 416 -2.30 -57.18 -21.72
CA ALA A 416 -3.39 -57.30 -20.77
C ALA A 416 -3.68 -58.78 -20.52
N VAL A 417 -3.59 -59.20 -19.26
CA VAL A 417 -3.70 -60.58 -18.80
C VAL A 417 -4.94 -60.69 -17.92
N LEU A 418 -5.79 -61.66 -18.22
CA LEU A 418 -7.00 -61.97 -17.47
C LEU A 418 -6.90 -63.38 -16.90
N ASP A 419 -7.17 -63.53 -15.60
CA ASP A 419 -7.27 -64.82 -14.94
C ASP A 419 -8.64 -65.45 -15.23
N LEU A 420 -8.65 -66.62 -15.90
CA LEU A 420 -9.88 -67.33 -16.27
C LEU A 420 -10.33 -68.34 -15.20
N SER A 421 -9.61 -68.46 -14.08
CA SER A 421 -9.90 -69.47 -13.05
C SER A 421 -11.31 -69.34 -12.47
N ALA A 422 -11.71 -68.11 -12.13
CA ALA A 422 -13.03 -67.84 -11.58
C ALA A 422 -14.14 -68.16 -12.60
N GLN A 423 -13.94 -67.78 -13.86
CA GLN A 423 -14.89 -68.05 -14.94
C GLN A 423 -15.05 -69.56 -15.17
N ARG A 424 -13.94 -70.30 -15.32
CA ARG A 424 -14.00 -71.76 -15.54
C ARG A 424 -14.63 -72.50 -14.37
N LYS A 425 -14.40 -72.06 -13.12
CA LYS A 425 -15.03 -72.67 -11.95
C LYS A 425 -16.55 -72.49 -11.95
N VAL A 426 -17.04 -71.33 -12.42
CA VAL A 426 -18.48 -71.06 -12.58
C VAL A 426 -19.08 -71.90 -13.70
N GLU A 427 -18.40 -71.98 -14.85
CA GLU A 427 -18.82 -72.80 -15.99
C GLU A 427 -18.90 -74.29 -15.62
N GLU A 428 -17.89 -74.81 -14.93
CA GLU A 428 -17.85 -76.20 -14.50
C GLU A 428 -18.92 -76.51 -13.44
N LEU A 429 -19.14 -75.61 -12.47
CA LEU A 429 -20.22 -75.77 -11.49
C LEU A 429 -21.60 -75.77 -12.18
N SER A 430 -21.80 -74.88 -13.16
CA SER A 430 -23.04 -74.81 -13.94
C SER A 430 -23.27 -76.09 -14.74
N ARG A 431 -22.21 -76.63 -15.36
CA ARG A 431 -22.26 -77.90 -16.08
C ARG A 431 -22.63 -79.06 -15.14
N GLN A 432 -21.99 -79.15 -13.98
CA GLN A 432 -22.30 -80.17 -12.97
C GLN A 432 -23.75 -80.07 -12.46
N GLN A 433 -24.28 -78.85 -12.27
CA GLN A 433 -25.67 -78.63 -11.91
C GLN A 433 -26.62 -79.08 -13.03
N SER A 434 -26.32 -78.75 -14.29
CA SER A 434 -27.10 -79.18 -15.45
C SER A 434 -27.14 -80.71 -15.57
N ASP A 435 -25.99 -81.37 -15.46
CA ASP A 435 -25.88 -82.83 -15.52
C ASP A 435 -26.67 -83.50 -14.39
N ARG A 436 -26.63 -82.91 -13.18
CA ARG A 436 -27.41 -83.39 -12.03
C ARG A 436 -28.92 -83.21 -12.24
N LEU A 437 -29.35 -82.09 -12.80
CA LEU A 437 -30.76 -81.84 -13.14
C LEU A 437 -31.27 -82.84 -14.19
N GLN A 438 -30.47 -83.11 -15.24
CA GLN A 438 -30.81 -84.11 -16.25
C GLN A 438 -30.92 -85.53 -15.66
N ALA A 439 -30.02 -85.90 -14.74
CA ALA A 439 -30.09 -87.18 -14.05
C ALA A 439 -31.34 -87.30 -13.18
N THR A 440 -31.71 -86.25 -12.43
CA THR A 440 -32.94 -86.24 -11.62
C THR A 440 -34.20 -86.27 -12.48
N ALA A 441 -34.23 -85.59 -13.63
CA ALA A 441 -35.35 -85.63 -14.55
C ALA A 441 -35.56 -87.04 -15.12
N ARG A 442 -34.48 -87.75 -15.49
CA ARG A 442 -34.56 -89.14 -15.92
C ARG A 442 -35.11 -90.06 -14.82
N LEU A 443 -34.64 -89.91 -13.58
CA LEU A 443 -35.16 -90.68 -12.44
C LEU A 443 -36.64 -90.39 -12.16
N ALA A 444 -37.07 -89.13 -12.27
CA ALA A 444 -38.48 -88.77 -12.15
C ALA A 444 -39.34 -89.42 -13.24
N THR A 445 -38.90 -89.40 -14.51
CA THR A 445 -39.63 -90.08 -15.60
C THR A 445 -39.71 -91.60 -15.41
N VAL A 446 -38.65 -92.24 -14.91
CA VAL A 446 -38.67 -93.68 -14.58
C VAL A 446 -39.58 -93.95 -13.37
N GLY A 447 -39.58 -93.06 -12.37
CA GLY A 447 -40.49 -93.14 -11.23
C GLY A 447 -41.96 -92.98 -11.62
N GLU A 448 -42.26 -92.09 -12.57
CA GLU A 448 -43.61 -91.88 -13.11
C GLU A 448 -44.07 -93.09 -13.95
N MET A 449 -43.18 -93.65 -14.79
CA MET A 449 -43.48 -94.89 -15.51
C MET A 449 -43.64 -96.10 -14.59
N ALA A 450 -42.83 -96.21 -13.53
CA ALA A 450 -42.96 -97.25 -12.52
C ALA A 450 -44.26 -97.09 -11.70
N SER A 451 -44.68 -95.86 -11.42
CA SER A 451 -45.97 -95.57 -10.77
C SER A 451 -47.15 -95.90 -11.69
N LEU A 452 -47.07 -95.60 -12.99
CA LEU A 452 -48.08 -95.99 -13.99
C LEU A 452 -48.17 -97.51 -14.13
N LEU A 453 -47.03 -98.19 -14.26
CA LEU A 453 -46.94 -99.66 -14.28
C LEU A 453 -47.48 -100.28 -12.98
N SER A 454 -47.17 -99.69 -11.82
CA SER A 454 -47.67 -100.17 -10.54
C SER A 454 -49.17 -99.89 -10.37
N HIS A 455 -49.70 -98.83 -10.97
CA HIS A 455 -51.14 -98.53 -11.01
C HIS A 455 -51.90 -99.55 -11.88
N GLU A 456 -51.34 -99.94 -13.02
CA GLU A 456 -51.87 -100.99 -13.92
C GLU A 456 -51.75 -102.40 -13.29
N LEU A 457 -50.64 -102.70 -12.60
CA LEU A 457 -50.43 -104.00 -11.95
C LEU A 457 -51.26 -104.20 -10.67
N ASN A 458 -51.54 -103.14 -9.91
CA ASN A 458 -52.44 -103.19 -8.74
C ASN A 458 -53.92 -103.07 -9.09
N GLN A 459 -54.27 -102.93 -10.37
CA GLN A 459 -55.64 -103.12 -10.87
C GLN A 459 -55.79 -104.47 -11.59
N PRO A 460 -55.77 -105.62 -10.89
CA PRO A 460 -56.17 -106.87 -11.52
C PRO A 460 -57.70 -106.86 -11.69
N LEU A 461 -58.16 -106.89 -12.94
CA LEU A 461 -59.48 -107.41 -13.35
C LEU A 461 -60.69 -106.83 -12.59
N ALA A 462 -61.13 -105.64 -13.01
CA ALA A 462 -62.54 -105.27 -12.98
C ALA A 462 -63.03 -105.07 -14.43
N ALA A 463 -63.02 -106.16 -15.20
CA ALA A 463 -63.86 -106.38 -16.39
C ALA A 463 -63.98 -107.89 -16.61
#